data_AF-A0A8B6F440-F1
#
_entry.id   AF-A0A8B6F440-F1
#
_cell.length_a   1.000
_cell.length_b   1.000
_cell.length_c   1.000
_cell.angle_alpha   90.00
_cell.angle_beta   90.00
_cell.angle_gamma   90.00
#
_symmetry.space_group_name_H-M   'P 1'
#
loop_
_entity.id
_entity.type
_entity.pdbx_description
1 polymer ?
#
loop_
_entity_poly.entity_id
_entity_poly.type
_entity_poly.pdbx_seq_one_letter_code
_entity_poly.pdbx_strand_id
1 'polypeptide(L)'
;MARDYRQNRRLRKTIRKVIAFGYLPMALVRQNFRLLLTARRTRRLQNRYPELFDFLTYFNRNYLNGNFTPMMLNVYQRNMDARTNNNVESFHRQWNTSVAVRHPSLWMFIRCMKDQQGSIDAAHRGDNHPKRRIKWM
;
A
#
# COMPACT_ATOMS: atom_id res chain seq x y z
N MET A 1 6.07 5.07 22.48
CA MET A 1 5.04 5.06 21.42
C MET A 1 4.12 3.84 21.29
N ALA A 2 4.61 2.62 21.02
CA ALA A 2 3.70 1.50 20.64
C ALA A 2 2.66 1.15 21.73
N ARG A 3 3.06 1.20 23.00
CA ARG A 3 2.16 1.04 24.16
C ARG A 3 1.17 2.20 24.28
N ASP A 4 1.65 3.45 24.17
CA ASP A 4 0.83 4.66 24.24
C ASP A 4 -0.22 4.72 23.13
N TYR A 5 0.13 4.27 21.93
CA TYR A 5 -0.79 4.16 20.80
C TYR A 5 -1.96 3.21 21.10
N ARG A 6 -1.70 2.10 21.80
CA ARG A 6 -2.75 1.14 22.17
C ARG A 6 -3.66 1.69 23.27
N GLN A 7 -3.08 2.38 24.25
CA GLN A 7 -3.79 2.85 25.46
C GLN A 7 -4.51 4.19 25.25
N ASN A 8 -3.94 5.10 24.46
CA ASN A 8 -4.49 6.45 24.27
C ASN A 8 -5.33 6.54 22.99
N ARG A 9 -6.66 6.46 23.16
CA ARG A 9 -7.63 6.56 22.05
C ARG A 9 -7.48 7.83 21.22
N ARG A 10 -7.09 8.97 21.84
CA ARG A 10 -6.95 10.26 21.13
C ARG A 10 -5.71 10.25 20.23
N LEU A 11 -4.58 9.80 20.76
CA LEU A 11 -3.34 9.60 19.99
C LEU A 11 -3.59 8.69 18.78
N ARG A 12 -4.20 7.53 19.03
CA ARG A 12 -4.58 6.58 17.98
C ARG A 12 -5.47 7.20 16.91
N LYS A 13 -6.48 7.97 17.31
CA LYS A 13 -7.39 8.64 16.37
C LYS A 13 -6.66 9.68 15.52
N THR A 14 -5.72 10.44 16.09
CA THR A 14 -4.91 11.41 15.35
C THR A 14 -4.06 10.73 14.29
N ILE A 15 -3.34 9.65 14.64
CA ILE A 15 -2.52 8.90 13.68
C ILE A 15 -3.39 8.31 12.56
N ARG A 16 -4.54 7.72 12.90
CA ARG A 16 -5.48 7.20 11.89
C ARG A 16 -6.03 8.27 10.96
N LYS A 17 -6.26 9.49 11.45
CA LYS A 17 -6.67 10.61 10.59
C LYS A 17 -5.60 10.96 9.56
N VAL A 18 -4.32 10.83 9.91
CA VAL A 18 -3.22 11.08 8.97
C VAL A 18 -3.26 10.07 7.82
N ILE A 19 -3.43 8.78 8.12
CA ILE A 19 -3.59 7.75 7.08
C ILE A 19 -4.85 7.99 6.24
N ALA A 20 -5.94 8.47 6.86
CA ALA A 20 -7.20 8.74 6.18
C ALA A 20 -7.11 9.86 5.13
N PHE A 21 -6.05 10.70 5.12
CA PHE A 21 -5.87 11.72 4.09
C PHE A 21 -5.76 11.14 2.68
N GLY A 22 -5.31 9.88 2.53
CA GLY A 22 -5.31 9.19 1.24
C GLY A 22 -6.71 9.03 0.63
N TYR A 23 -7.77 9.13 1.43
CA TYR A 23 -9.16 8.99 0.99
C TYR A 23 -9.89 10.32 0.79
N LEU A 24 -9.21 11.46 0.96
CA LEU A 24 -9.82 12.77 0.72
C LEU A 24 -9.62 13.20 -0.74
N PRO A 25 -10.52 14.02 -1.30
CA PRO A 25 -10.26 14.72 -2.54
C PRO A 25 -8.93 15.46 -2.48
N MET A 26 -8.13 15.40 -3.55
CA MET A 26 -6.75 15.90 -3.55
C MET A 26 -6.65 17.37 -3.11
N ALA A 27 -7.59 18.21 -3.59
CA ALA A 27 -7.67 19.62 -3.25
C ALA A 27 -7.82 19.87 -1.73
N LEU A 28 -8.40 18.92 -0.99
CA LEU A 28 -8.69 19.05 0.43
C LEU A 28 -7.57 18.50 1.33
N VAL A 29 -6.65 17.69 0.80
CA VAL A 29 -5.61 17.00 1.59
C VAL A 29 -4.75 17.99 2.38
N ARG A 30 -4.14 18.96 1.69
CA ARG A 30 -3.22 19.92 2.32
C ARG A 30 -3.91 20.82 3.33
N GLN A 31 -5.10 21.32 2.98
CA GLN A 31 -5.88 22.18 3.87
C GLN A 31 -6.26 21.45 5.16
N ASN A 32 -6.81 20.23 5.04
CA ASN A 32 -7.25 19.47 6.21
C ASN A 32 -6.06 18.97 7.06
N PHE A 33 -4.91 18.69 6.44
CA PHE A 33 -3.69 18.39 7.20
C PHE A 33 -3.23 19.60 8.03
N ARG A 34 -3.22 20.81 7.45
CA ARG A 34 -2.93 22.04 8.20
C ARG A 34 -3.90 22.24 9.37
N LEU A 35 -5.19 22.04 9.15
CA LEU A 35 -6.21 22.10 10.22
C LEU A 35 -5.95 21.07 11.33
N LEU A 36 -5.50 19.86 10.97
CA LEU A 36 -5.13 18.85 11.96
C LEU A 36 -3.95 19.31 12.82
N LEU A 37 -2.92 19.92 12.23
CA LEU A 37 -1.73 20.40 12.95
C LEU A 37 -2.04 21.59 13.87
N THR A 38 -2.89 22.53 13.42
CA THR A 38 -3.22 23.73 14.21
C THR A 38 -4.26 23.46 15.29
N ALA A 39 -5.02 22.36 15.21
CA ALA A 39 -6.00 22.01 16.22
C ALA A 39 -5.37 21.89 17.62
N ARG A 40 -5.96 22.60 18.60
CA ARG A 40 -5.50 22.62 20.01
C ARG A 40 -5.29 21.21 20.59
N ARG A 41 -6.18 20.27 20.25
CA ARG A 41 -6.09 18.87 20.71
C ARG A 41 -4.83 18.17 20.18
N THR A 42 -4.48 18.39 18.92
CA THR A 42 -3.28 17.82 18.30
C THR A 42 -2.02 18.45 18.88
N ARG A 43 -1.99 19.77 19.08
CA ARG A 43 -0.85 20.45 19.74
C ARG A 43 -0.58 19.92 21.15
N ARG A 44 -1.64 19.75 21.96
CA ARG A 44 -1.50 19.14 23.30
C ARG A 44 -0.94 17.71 23.25
N LEU A 45 -1.35 16.92 22.25
CA LEU A 45 -0.81 15.58 22.06
C LEU A 45 0.65 15.61 21.61
N GLN A 46 1.03 16.51 20.70
CA GLN A 46 2.43 16.68 20.26
C GLN A 46 3.34 17.09 21.42
N ASN A 47 2.88 18.00 22.30
CA ASN A 47 3.67 18.38 23.48
C ASN A 47 3.84 17.23 24.48
N ARG A 48 2.84 16.34 24.58
CA ARG A 48 2.90 15.17 25.47
C ARG A 48 3.71 14.01 24.88
N TYR A 49 3.75 13.92 23.55
CA TYR A 49 4.30 12.82 22.80
C TYR A 49 5.18 13.37 21.67
N PRO A 50 6.47 13.64 21.94
CA PRO A 50 7.40 14.17 20.95
C PRO A 50 7.45 13.33 19.67
N GLU A 51 7.31 12.01 19.78
CA GLU A 51 7.34 11.11 18.61
C GLU A 51 6.12 11.32 17.68
N LEU A 52 5.00 11.83 18.20
CA LEU A 52 3.87 12.24 17.34
C LEU A 52 4.23 13.49 16.54
N PHE A 53 4.95 14.43 17.14
CA PHE A 53 5.43 15.62 16.44
C PHE A 53 6.41 15.23 15.33
N ASP A 54 7.35 14.33 15.61
CA ASP A 54 8.30 13.83 14.62
C ASP A 54 7.59 13.12 13.47
N PHE A 55 6.63 12.26 13.78
CA PHE A 55 5.80 11.58 12.78
C PHE A 55 5.05 12.56 11.87
N LEU A 56 4.39 13.57 12.46
CA LEU A 56 3.62 14.57 11.70
C LEU A 56 4.54 15.44 10.84
N THR A 57 5.72 15.79 11.37
CA THR A 57 6.75 16.57 10.65
C THR A 57 7.31 15.75 9.48
N TYR A 58 7.65 14.49 9.72
CA TYR A 58 8.11 13.56 8.69
C TYR A 58 7.06 13.40 7.58
N PHE A 59 5.80 13.20 7.93
CA PHE A 59 4.71 13.05 6.96
C PHE A 59 4.56 14.32 6.11
N ASN A 60 4.57 15.49 6.74
CA ASN A 60 4.49 16.76 6.03
C ASN A 60 5.66 16.97 5.05
N ARG A 61 6.88 16.63 5.48
CA ARG A 61 8.10 16.81 4.67
C ARG A 61 8.18 15.83 3.51
N ASN A 62 7.80 14.57 3.70
CA ASN A 62 8.02 13.53 2.70
C ASN A 62 6.82 13.36 1.75
N TYR A 63 5.61 13.37 2.29
CA TYR A 63 4.40 12.97 1.57
C TYR A 63 3.49 14.12 1.14
N LEU A 64 3.69 15.31 1.71
CA LEU A 64 2.96 16.50 1.29
C LEU A 64 3.83 17.44 0.47
N ASN A 65 5.04 17.73 0.95
CA ASN A 65 5.94 18.73 0.34
C ASN A 65 7.26 18.14 -0.15
N GLY A 66 7.39 16.81 -0.19
CA GLY A 66 8.62 16.13 -0.58
C GLY A 66 8.49 15.41 -1.92
N ASN A 67 9.38 14.44 -2.10
CA ASN A 67 9.47 13.68 -3.35
C ASN A 67 8.30 12.70 -3.53
N PHE A 68 7.65 12.28 -2.45
CA PHE A 68 6.43 11.50 -2.54
C PHE A 68 5.26 12.46 -2.69
N THR A 69 4.74 12.57 -3.91
CA THR A 69 3.58 13.43 -4.16
C THR A 69 2.37 12.91 -3.39
N PRO A 70 1.47 13.79 -2.90
CA PRO A 70 0.20 13.37 -2.31
C PRO A 70 -0.60 12.42 -3.19
N MET A 71 -0.43 12.50 -4.52
CA MET A 71 -1.05 11.61 -5.51
C MET A 71 -0.65 10.15 -5.34
N MET A 72 0.58 9.86 -4.89
CA MET A 72 1.03 8.48 -4.64
C MET A 72 0.27 7.85 -3.48
N LEU A 73 -0.01 8.61 -2.42
CA LEU A 73 -0.80 8.15 -1.27
C LEU A 73 -2.30 8.12 -1.53
N ASN A 74 -2.78 8.94 -2.46
CA ASN A 74 -4.19 9.19 -2.62
C ASN A 74 -4.88 8.07 -3.40
N VAL A 75 -5.89 7.49 -2.77
CA VAL A 75 -6.76 6.42 -3.30
C VAL A 75 -8.20 6.89 -3.48
N TYR A 76 -8.46 8.20 -3.34
CA TYR A 76 -9.78 8.79 -3.57
C TYR A 76 -10.22 8.47 -5.00
N GLN A 77 -11.44 7.93 -5.13
CA GLN A 77 -12.04 7.51 -6.41
C GLN A 77 -11.25 6.47 -7.23
N ARG A 78 -10.20 5.83 -6.68
CA ARG A 78 -9.62 4.65 -7.31
C ARG A 78 -10.60 3.48 -7.23
N ASN A 79 -10.65 2.66 -8.29
CA ASN A 79 -11.35 1.37 -8.26
C ASN A 79 -10.80 0.50 -7.14
N MET A 80 -11.65 -0.29 -6.48
CA MET A 80 -11.27 -1.16 -5.35
C MET A 80 -10.05 -2.02 -5.68
N ASP A 81 -9.98 -2.54 -6.92
CA ASP A 81 -8.90 -3.40 -7.41
C ASP A 81 -7.54 -2.69 -7.54
N ALA A 82 -7.54 -1.36 -7.56
CA ALA A 82 -6.34 -0.52 -7.65
C ALA A 82 -6.00 0.19 -6.32
N ARG A 83 -6.72 -0.12 -5.24
CA ARG A 83 -6.45 0.42 -3.88
C ARG A 83 -5.48 -0.45 -3.08
N THR A 84 -5.34 -1.71 -3.46
CA THR A 84 -4.45 -2.67 -2.79
C THR A 84 -3.41 -3.18 -3.78
N ASN A 85 -2.29 -3.67 -3.27
CA ASN A 85 -1.27 -4.36 -4.05
C ASN A 85 -1.62 -5.84 -4.28
N ASN A 86 -2.86 -6.27 -4.00
CA ASN A 86 -3.27 -7.68 -4.04
C ASN A 86 -2.93 -8.36 -5.38
N ASN A 87 -3.07 -7.64 -6.49
CA ASN A 87 -2.73 -8.16 -7.82
C ASN A 87 -1.23 -8.43 -7.95
N VAL A 88 -0.41 -7.50 -7.48
CA VAL A 88 1.06 -7.62 -7.48
C VAL A 88 1.52 -8.71 -6.51
N GLU A 89 0.94 -8.77 -5.31
CA GLU A 89 1.23 -9.81 -4.31
C GLU A 89 0.82 -11.20 -4.80
N SER A 90 -0.35 -11.32 -5.42
CA SER A 90 -0.84 -12.56 -6.03
C SER A 90 0.10 -13.02 -7.15
N PHE A 91 0.50 -12.10 -8.04
CA PHE A 91 1.47 -12.40 -9.09
C PHE A 91 2.81 -12.85 -8.51
N HIS A 92 3.39 -12.10 -7.57
CA HIS A 92 4.66 -12.46 -6.93
C HIS A 92 4.58 -13.81 -6.20
N ARG A 93 3.45 -14.11 -5.55
CA ARG A 93 3.23 -15.40 -4.90
C ARG A 93 3.26 -16.53 -5.93
N GLN A 94 2.47 -16.42 -7.01
CA GLN A 94 2.42 -17.42 -8.07
C GLN A 94 3.76 -17.59 -8.76
N TRP A 95 4.46 -16.48 -9.00
CA TRP A 95 5.81 -16.45 -9.56
C TRP A 95 6.81 -17.19 -8.68
N ASN A 96 6.86 -16.84 -7.39
CA ASN A 96 7.76 -17.48 -6.43
C ASN A 96 7.46 -18.97 -6.30
N THR A 97 6.19 -19.38 -6.30
CA THR A 97 5.82 -20.81 -6.32
C THR A 97 6.22 -21.51 -7.61
N SER A 98 6.14 -20.82 -8.76
CA SER A 98 6.41 -21.42 -10.07
C SER A 98 7.91 -21.53 -10.38
N VAL A 99 8.69 -20.53 -9.98
CA VAL A 99 10.11 -20.41 -10.30
C VAL A 99 11.01 -21.00 -9.23
N ALA A 100 10.49 -21.23 -8.01
CA ALA A 100 11.02 -21.65 -6.69
C ALA A 100 12.36 -22.44 -6.52
N VAL A 101 13.23 -22.48 -7.51
CA VAL A 101 14.54 -23.12 -7.52
C VAL A 101 15.59 -22.02 -7.31
N ARG A 102 16.60 -22.30 -6.48
CA ARG A 102 17.68 -21.37 -6.13
C ARG A 102 18.41 -20.78 -7.36
N HIS A 103 18.50 -21.56 -8.44
CA HIS A 103 19.03 -21.13 -9.75
C HIS A 103 18.22 -21.81 -10.87
N PRO A 104 17.10 -21.25 -11.34
CA PRO A 104 16.36 -21.82 -12.45
C PRO A 104 17.19 -21.72 -13.73
N SER A 105 17.15 -22.75 -14.56
CA SER A 105 17.72 -22.64 -15.91
C SER A 105 16.96 -21.56 -16.70
N LEU A 106 17.63 -20.93 -17.68
CA LEU A 106 16.99 -19.94 -18.56
C LEU A 106 15.72 -20.50 -19.21
N TRP A 107 15.72 -21.79 -19.56
CA TRP A 107 14.56 -22.46 -20.13
C TRP A 107 13.40 -22.56 -19.14
N MET A 108 13.66 -22.93 -17.88
CA MET A 108 12.64 -22.97 -16.83
C MET A 108 12.06 -21.57 -16.59
N PHE A 109 12.92 -20.55 -16.55
CA PHE A 109 12.53 -19.16 -16.38
C PHE A 109 11.60 -18.69 -17.51
N ILE A 110 11.98 -18.89 -18.78
CA ILE A 110 11.17 -18.54 -19.95
C ILE A 110 9.83 -19.30 -19.95
N ARG A 111 9.84 -20.58 -19.58
CA ARG A 111 8.62 -21.37 -19.50
C ARG A 111 7.66 -20.83 -18.43
N CYS A 112 8.16 -20.52 -17.24
CA CYS A 112 7.35 -19.92 -16.18
C CYS A 112 6.77 -18.56 -16.59
N MET A 113 7.52 -17.72 -17.32
CA MET A 113 6.98 -16.47 -17.88
C MET A 113 5.83 -16.72 -18.86
N LYS A 114 5.98 -17.69 -19.77
CA LYS A 114 4.92 -18.04 -20.73
C LYS A 114 3.67 -18.60 -20.06
N ASP A 115 3.84 -19.45 -19.04
CA ASP A 115 2.73 -19.99 -18.26
C ASP A 115 1.94 -18.84 -17.59
N GLN A 116 2.65 -17.88 -16.98
CA GLN A 116 2.04 -16.70 -16.35
C GLN A 116 1.32 -15.79 -17.36
N GLN A 117 1.94 -15.54 -18.52
CA GLN A 117 1.31 -14.76 -19.58
C GLN A 117 0.00 -15.41 -20.04
N GLY A 118 0.02 -16.73 -20.26
CA GLY A 118 -1.19 -17.48 -20.64
C GLY A 118 -2.31 -17.39 -19.61
N SER A 119 -1.97 -17.39 -18.32
CA SER A 119 -2.95 -17.19 -17.23
C SER A 119 -3.59 -15.80 -17.24
N ILE A 120 -2.78 -14.76 -17.47
CA ILE A 120 -3.25 -13.38 -17.56
C ILE A 120 -4.15 -13.20 -18.79
N ASP A 121 -3.74 -13.74 -19.94
CA ASP A 121 -4.50 -13.66 -21.19
C ASP A 121 -5.83 -14.43 -21.11
N ALA A 122 -5.88 -15.55 -20.37
CA ALA A 122 -7.12 -16.26 -20.10
C ALA A 122 -8.05 -15.44 -19.19
N ALA A 123 -7.52 -14.84 -18.13
CA ALA A 123 -8.29 -13.98 -17.23
C ALA A 123 -8.88 -12.76 -17.96
N HIS A 124 -8.12 -12.11 -18.86
CA HIS A 124 -8.63 -11.01 -19.68
C HIS A 124 -9.77 -11.41 -20.62
N ARG A 125 -9.77 -12.67 -21.08
CA ARG A 125 -10.85 -13.22 -21.92
C ARG A 125 -12.06 -13.72 -21.10
N GLY A 126 -11.95 -13.80 -19.78
CA GLY A 126 -12.95 -14.41 -18.91
C GLY A 126 -12.91 -15.94 -18.92
N ASP A 127 -11.86 -16.53 -19.48
CA ASP A 127 -11.68 -17.97 -19.56
C ASP A 127 -11.15 -18.54 -18.23
N ASN A 128 -11.44 -19.82 -17.98
CA ASN A 128 -10.86 -20.53 -16.85
C ASN A 128 -9.32 -20.57 -16.97
N HIS A 129 -8.65 -20.42 -15.82
CA HIS A 129 -7.19 -20.49 -15.78
C HIS A 129 -6.69 -21.79 -16.43
N PRO A 130 -5.69 -21.73 -17.33
CA PRO A 130 -5.16 -22.91 -18.00
C PRO A 130 -4.70 -23.93 -16.95
N LYS A 131 -5.29 -25.13 -17.00
CA LYS A 131 -4.94 -26.22 -16.07
C LYS A 131 -3.55 -26.71 -16.41
N ARG A 132 -2.63 -26.65 -15.45
CA ARG A 132 -1.29 -27.20 -15.59
C ARG A 132 -1.43 -28.73 -15.74
N ARG A 133 -1.08 -29.28 -16.91
CA ARG A 133 -1.00 -30.74 -17.08
C ARG A 133 0.11 -31.26 -16.16
N ILE A 134 -0.27 -31.89 -15.07
CA ILE A 134 0.66 -32.68 -14.25
C ILE A 134 1.10 -33.83 -15.16
N LYS A 135 2.36 -33.79 -15.62
CA LYS A 135 2.96 -34.98 -16.22
C LYS A 135 3.28 -35.91 -15.05
N TRP A 136 2.50 -36.97 -14.93
CA TRP A 136 2.89 -38.12 -14.12
C TRP A 136 4.25 -38.60 -14.66
N MET A 137 5.26 -38.54 -13.80
CA MET A 137 6.45 -39.37 -13.90
C MET A 137 6.21 -40.61 -13.07
#